data_AF-A0A5A7VK70-F1
#
_entry.id   AF-A0A5A7VK70-F1
#
_cell.length_a   1.000
_cell.length_b   1.000
_cell.length_c   1.000
_cell.angle_alpha   90.00
_cell.angle_beta   90.00
_cell.angle_gamma   90.00
#
_symmetry.space_group_name_H-M   'P 1'
#
loop_
_entity.id
_entity.type
_entity.pdbx_description
1 polymer ?
#
loop_
_entity_poly.entity_id
_entity_poly.type
_entity_poly.pdbx_seq_one_letter_code
_entity_poly.pdbx_strand_id
1 'polypeptide(L)'
;MTTTYKDWHEILPFALHGYRTSVRTSIGATPFSLVYGMEVVLHLEVEIPSLKVLMEAKLDEAENIQGLYDQLNFVEEKRLAALSHGQL
;
A
#
# COMPACT_ATOMS: atom_id res chain seq x y z
N MET A 1 0.87 -22.59 6.80
CA MET A 1 0.92 -22.00 8.15
C MET A 1 -0.50 -21.89 8.66
N THR A 2 -0.79 -22.37 9.86
CA THR A 2 -2.09 -22.20 10.52
C THR A 2 -2.11 -20.85 11.21
N THR A 3 -2.86 -19.88 10.66
CA THR A 3 -3.11 -18.61 11.32
C THR A 3 -4.02 -18.83 12.53
N THR A 4 -3.56 -18.44 13.71
CA THR A 4 -4.32 -18.56 14.96
C THR A 4 -4.79 -17.17 15.42
N TYR A 5 -5.70 -17.11 16.39
CA TYR A 5 -6.16 -15.83 16.95
C TYR A 5 -5.03 -15.01 17.59
N LYS A 6 -3.92 -15.66 17.96
CA LYS A 6 -2.75 -14.99 18.56
C LYS A 6 -1.97 -14.16 17.53
N ASP A 7 -2.13 -14.48 16.25
CA ASP A 7 -1.42 -13.87 15.13
C ASP A 7 -2.21 -12.69 14.55
N TRP A 8 -3.16 -12.14 15.31
CA TRP A 8 -4.04 -11.05 14.87
C TRP A 8 -3.24 -9.83 14.38
N HIS A 9 -2.08 -9.56 14.98
CA HIS A 9 -1.21 -8.44 14.62
C HIS A 9 -0.56 -8.62 13.23
N GLU A 10 -0.35 -9.86 12.78
CA GLU A 10 0.14 -10.15 11.42
C GLU A 10 -0.99 -10.00 10.39
N ILE A 11 -2.23 -10.29 10.78
CA ILE A 11 -3.42 -10.24 9.88
C ILE A 11 -4.02 -8.82 9.83
N LEU A 12 -3.82 -8.01 10.88
CA LEU A 12 -4.42 -6.70 11.03
C LEU A 12 -4.12 -5.75 9.85
N PRO A 13 -2.88 -5.63 9.33
CA PRO A 13 -2.59 -4.76 8.20
C PRO A 13 -3.41 -5.13 6.96
N PHE A 14 -3.57 -6.43 6.68
CA PHE A 14 -4.36 -6.92 5.55
C PHE A 14 -5.85 -6.63 5.73
N ALA A 15 -6.38 -6.84 6.94
CA ALA A 15 -7.77 -6.55 7.26
C ALA A 15 -8.08 -5.05 7.15
N LEU A 16 -7.19 -4.18 7.64
CA LEU A 16 -7.31 -2.73 7.52
C LEU A 16 -7.22 -2.26 6.07
N HIS A 17 -6.30 -2.83 5.29
CA HIS A 17 -6.18 -2.54 3.87
C HIS A 17 -7.47 -2.88 3.13
N GLY A 18 -7.97 -4.11 3.26
CA GLY A 18 -9.25 -4.51 2.68
C GLY A 18 -10.41 -3.64 3.17
N TYR A 19 -10.34 -3.15 4.42
CA TYR A 19 -11.35 -2.24 4.93
C TYR A 19 -11.38 -0.90 4.19
N ARG A 20 -10.20 -0.31 3.94
CA ARG A 20 -10.02 1.01 3.33
C ARG A 20 -10.26 1.03 1.84
N THR A 21 -9.97 -0.07 1.14
CA THR A 21 -10.03 -0.15 -0.32
C THR A 21 -11.34 -0.74 -0.85
N SER A 22 -12.13 -1.40 -0.02
CA SER A 22 -13.43 -1.93 -0.42
C SER A 22 -14.53 -0.88 -0.39
N VAL A 23 -15.37 -0.86 -1.42
CA VAL A 23 -16.55 0.01 -1.51
C VAL A 23 -17.54 -0.39 -0.42
N ARG A 24 -17.98 0.59 0.38
CA ARG A 24 -18.99 0.37 1.42
C ARG A 24 -20.38 0.56 0.85
N THR A 25 -21.24 -0.44 0.98
CA THR A 25 -22.63 -0.38 0.49
C THR A 25 -23.41 0.81 1.04
N SER A 26 -23.14 1.24 2.28
CA SER A 26 -23.79 2.40 2.89
C SER A 26 -23.33 3.76 2.33
N ILE A 27 -22.13 3.83 1.75
CA ILE A 27 -21.48 5.08 1.31
C ILE A 27 -21.39 5.14 -0.21
N GLY A 28 -21.36 3.99 -0.89
CA GLY A 28 -21.11 3.88 -2.33
C GLY A 28 -19.65 4.19 -2.73
N ALA A 29 -18.77 4.46 -1.76
CA ALA A 29 -17.37 4.78 -1.99
C ALA A 29 -16.45 3.99 -1.03
N THR A 30 -15.15 3.99 -1.31
CA THR A 30 -14.16 3.40 -0.41
C THR A 30 -13.84 4.40 0.72
N PRO A 31 -13.58 3.93 1.95
CA PRO A 31 -13.15 4.84 3.02
C PRO A 31 -11.91 5.66 2.65
N PHE A 32 -11.01 5.10 1.83
CA PHE A 32 -9.84 5.82 1.33
C PHE A 32 -10.21 7.03 0.47
N SER A 33 -11.12 6.87 -0.49
CA SER A 33 -11.47 7.98 -1.38
C SER A 33 -12.16 9.13 -0.67
N LEU A 34 -12.82 8.87 0.46
CA LEU A 34 -13.36 9.92 1.31
C LEU A 34 -12.29 10.72 2.05
N VAL A 35 -11.20 10.08 2.47
CA VAL A 35 -10.12 10.75 3.23
C VAL A 35 -9.22 11.56 2.30
N TYR A 36 -8.88 11.00 1.14
CA TYR A 36 -7.88 11.58 0.24
C TYR A 36 -8.47 12.22 -1.02
N GLY A 37 -9.77 12.08 -1.26
CA GLY A 37 -10.44 12.65 -2.43
C GLY A 37 -10.11 11.97 -3.76
N MET A 38 -9.48 10.78 -3.74
CA MET A 38 -9.06 10.04 -4.93
C MET A 38 -9.27 8.53 -4.77
N GLU A 39 -9.52 7.82 -5.86
CA GLU A 39 -9.59 6.36 -5.83
C GLU A 39 -8.22 5.74 -5.49
N VAL A 40 -8.27 4.57 -4.85
CA VAL A 40 -7.06 3.83 -4.46
C VAL A 40 -6.36 3.35 -5.73
N VAL A 41 -5.25 4.00 -6.08
CA VAL A 41 -4.27 3.44 -7.00
C VAL A 41 -3.36 2.55 -6.16
N LEU A 42 -3.62 1.24 -6.26
CA LEU A 42 -3.21 0.12 -5.41
C LEU A 42 -1.78 0.08 -4.82
N HIS A 43 -0.83 0.92 -5.24
CA HIS A 43 0.59 0.79 -4.87
C HIS A 43 0.94 1.42 -3.52
N LEU A 44 0.43 2.61 -3.19
CA LEU A 44 1.00 3.36 -2.06
C LEU A 44 0.58 2.82 -0.68
N GLU A 45 -0.66 2.35 -0.51
CA GLU A 45 -1.16 1.89 0.79
C GLU A 45 -0.84 0.44 1.14
N VAL A 46 -0.37 -0.39 0.20
CA VAL A 46 0.12 -1.75 0.52
C VAL A 46 1.60 -1.70 0.83
N GLU A 47 2.35 -0.88 0.09
CA GLU A 47 3.79 -0.69 0.31
C GLU A 47 4.08 0.07 1.61
N ILE A 48 3.38 1.15 1.96
CA ILE A 48 3.71 1.89 3.20
C ILE A 48 3.54 1.05 4.48
N PRO A 49 2.45 0.25 4.65
CA PRO A 49 2.34 -0.66 5.79
C PRO A 49 3.34 -1.81 5.73
N SER A 50 3.60 -2.41 4.56
CA SER A 50 4.60 -3.48 4.46
C SER A 50 6.01 -2.96 4.74
N LEU A 51 6.35 -1.75 4.31
CA LEU A 51 7.59 -1.04 4.60
C LEU A 51 7.74 -0.76 6.09
N LYS A 52 6.67 -0.33 6.76
CA LYS A 52 6.69 -0.12 8.22
C LYS A 52 6.87 -1.43 8.97
N VAL A 53 6.20 -2.51 8.52
CA VAL A 53 6.37 -3.86 9.07
C VAL A 53 7.79 -4.39 8.82
N LEU A 54 8.39 -4.12 7.64
CA LEU A 54 9.79 -4.44 7.34
C LEU A 54 10.77 -3.67 8.23
N MET A 55 10.50 -2.39 8.48
CA MET A 55 11.28 -1.54 9.38
C MET A 55 11.19 -2.03 10.83
N GLU A 56 10.01 -2.46 11.29
CA GLU A 56 9.82 -3.10 12.60
C GLU A 56 10.50 -4.48 12.70
N ALA A 57 10.68 -5.18 11.57
CA ALA A 57 11.36 -6.47 11.47
C ALA A 57 12.90 -6.41 11.50
N LYS A 58 13.53 -5.23 11.67
CA LYS A 58 14.99 -5.01 11.79
C LYS A 58 15.82 -5.51 10.59
N LEU A 59 15.41 -5.19 9.37
CA LEU A 59 16.35 -5.20 8.24
C LEU A 59 17.29 -3.98 8.35
N ASP A 60 18.54 -4.12 7.90
CA ASP A 60 19.56 -3.06 7.97
C ASP A 60 19.02 -1.77 7.32
N GLU A 61 19.16 -0.65 8.04
CA GLU A 61 18.51 0.62 7.68
C GLU A 61 18.96 1.13 6.30
N ALA A 62 20.20 0.84 5.90
CA ALA A 62 20.75 1.22 4.60
C ALA A 62 20.18 0.38 3.46
N GLU A 63 20.01 -0.93 3.65
CA GLU A 63 19.38 -1.82 2.66
C GLU A 63 17.89 -1.50 2.48
N ASN A 64 17.21 -1.11 3.57
CA ASN A 64 15.81 -0.69 3.54
C ASN A 64 15.62 0.65 2.79
N ILE A 65 16.44 1.66 3.09
CA ILE A 65 16.38 2.96 2.40
C ILE A 65 16.72 2.80 0.90
N GLN A 66 17.68 1.95 0.55
CA GLN A 66 17.98 1.67 -0.85
C GLN A 66 16.80 1.00 -1.56
N GLY A 67 16.20 -0.03 -0.94
CA GLY A 67 15.00 -0.68 -1.46
C GLY A 67 13.80 0.27 -1.62
N LEU A 68 13.65 1.22 -0.68
CA LEU A 68 12.64 2.28 -0.74
C LEU A 68 12.86 3.19 -1.97
N TYR A 69 14.09 3.62 -2.20
CA TYR A 69 14.42 4.46 -3.35
C TYR A 69 14.17 3.73 -4.67
N ASP A 70 14.54 2.45 -4.76
CA ASP A 70 14.38 1.65 -5.97
C ASP A 70 12.89 1.40 -6.29
N GLN A 71 12.07 1.10 -5.27
CA GLN A 71 10.62 0.93 -5.44
C GLN A 71 9.93 2.24 -5.84
N LEU A 72 10.27 3.34 -5.18
CA LEU A 72 9.71 4.66 -5.51
C LEU A 72 10.04 5.05 -6.95
N ASN A 73 11.29 4.82 -7.36
CA ASN A 73 11.74 5.12 -8.72
C ASN A 73 10.98 4.26 -9.76
N PHE A 74 10.76 2.98 -9.48
CA PHE A 74 9.97 2.10 -10.34
C PHE A 74 8.51 2.57 -10.49
N VAL A 75 7.89 3.02 -9.39
CA VAL A 75 6.52 3.57 -9.41
C VAL A 75 6.46 4.88 -10.19
N GLU A 76 7.44 5.77 -10.03
CA GLU A 76 7.54 7.00 -10.81
C GLU A 76 7.71 6.72 -12.31
N GLU A 77 8.57 5.77 -12.68
CA GLU A 77 8.76 5.35 -14.07
C GLU A 77 7.45 4.83 -14.68
N LYS A 78 6.68 4.01 -13.95
CA LYS A 78 5.37 3.51 -14.40
C LYS A 78 4.36 4.64 -14.56
N ARG A 79 4.36 5.63 -13.66
CA ARG A 79 3.50 6.82 -13.75
C ARG A 79 3.87 7.68 -14.97
N LEU A 80 5.16 7.91 -15.20
CA LEU A 80 5.69 8.63 -16.36
C LEU A 80 5.31 7.93 -17.68
N ALA A 81 5.45 6.61 -17.75
CA ALA A 81 5.03 5.83 -18.91
C ALA A 81 3.53 5.96 -19.17
N ALA A 82 2.69 5.83 -18.14
CA ALA A 82 1.24 5.98 -18.26
C ALA A 82 0.83 7.39 -18.74
N LEU A 83 1.48 8.44 -18.23
CA LEU A 83 1.25 9.82 -18.67
C LEU A 83 1.65 10.02 -20.14
N SER A 84 2.77 9.44 -20.58
CA SER A 84 3.20 9.51 -21.98
C SER A 84 2.26 8.78 -22.94
N HIS A 85 1.62 7.69 -22.48
CA HIS A 85 0.61 6.96 -23.27
C HIS A 85 -0.75 7.68 -23.36
N GLY A 86 -1.09 8.56 -22.40
CA GLY A 86 -2.32 9.36 -22.41
C GLY A 86 -2.23 10.67 -23.20
N GLN A 87 -1.08 10.98 -23.81
CA GLN A 87 -0.85 12.19 -24.62
C GLN A 87 -0.95 11.96 -26.15
N LEU A 88 -1.50 10.82 -26.58
CA LEU A 88 -1.91 10.54 -27.98
C LEU A 88 -3.44 10.63 -28.12
#